data_AF-A0A521X0Q5-F1
#
_entry.id   AF-A0A521X0Q5-F1
#
_cell.length_a   1.000
_cell.length_b   1.000
_cell.length_c   1.000
_cell.angle_alpha   90.00
_cell.angle_beta   90.00
_cell.angle_gamma   90.00
#
_symmetry.space_group_name_H-M   'P 1'
#
loop_
_entity.id
_entity.type
_entity.pdbx_description
1 polymer ?
#
loop_
_entity_poly.entity_id
_entity_poly.type
_entity_poly.pdbx_seq_one_letter_code
_entity_poly.pdbx_strand_id
1 'polypeptide(L)'
;MAAITFDILKYANRLKAAGAESRIAEAEAEALAEVFKLNLIEVATREDLKHMEERLLQLEQRMIIKLGGLMVVAIGGLKIL
;
A
#
# COMPACT_ATOMS: atom_id res chain seq x y z
N MET A 1 -6.88 8.03 4.96
CA MET A 1 -6.99 6.56 5.01
C MET A 1 -8.46 6.18 5.10
N ALA A 2 -9.07 5.77 3.99
CA ALA A 2 -10.41 5.17 4.06
C ALA A 2 -10.23 3.76 4.62
N ALA A 3 -10.59 3.56 5.89
CA ALA A 3 -10.56 2.23 6.48
C ALA A 3 -11.61 1.37 5.76
N ILE A 4 -11.17 0.29 5.12
CA ILE A 4 -12.10 -0.75 4.65
C ILE A 4 -12.64 -1.41 5.93
N THR A 5 -13.85 -1.04 6.34
CA THR A 5 -14.48 -1.59 7.53
C THR A 5 -15.33 -2.80 7.15
N PHE A 6 -15.05 -3.93 7.78
CA PHE A 6 -15.92 -5.11 7.70
C PHE A 6 -16.97 -5.04 8.81
N ASP A 7 -18.23 -4.91 8.43
CA ASP A 7 -19.36 -4.84 9.36
C ASP A 7 -19.86 -6.26 9.68
N ILE A 8 -19.38 -6.78 10.81
CA ILE A 8 -19.67 -8.11 11.32
C ILE A 8 -21.17 -8.32 11.48
N LEU A 9 -21.88 -7.35 12.09
CA LEU A 9 -23.29 -7.46 12.40
C LEU A 9 -24.14 -7.48 11.14
N LYS A 10 -23.83 -6.60 10.18
CA LYS A 10 -24.51 -6.56 8.89
C LYS A 10 -24.28 -7.85 8.10
N TYR A 11 -23.08 -8.44 8.14
CA TYR A 11 -22.78 -9.70 7.47
C TYR A 11 -23.54 -10.88 8.11
N ALA A 12 -23.47 -11.03 9.44
CA ALA A 12 -24.20 -12.06 10.18
C ALA A 12 -25.72 -11.98 9.92
N ASN A 13 -26.29 -10.78 9.91
CA ASN A 13 -27.72 -10.58 9.64
C ASN A 13 -28.11 -10.99 8.21
N ARG A 14 -27.23 -10.79 7.21
CA ARG A 14 -27.47 -11.27 5.84
C ARG A 14 -27.44 -12.79 5.76
N LEU A 15 -26.53 -13.45 6.47
CA LEU A 15 -26.48 -14.91 6.58
C LEU A 15 -27.76 -15.47 7.22
N LYS A 16 -28.20 -14.87 8.33
CA LYS A 16 -29.47 -15.24 8.99
C LYS A 16 -30.67 -15.06 8.06
N ALA A 17 -30.73 -13.95 7.32
CA ALA A 17 -31.80 -13.69 6.35
C ALA A 17 -31.78 -14.69 5.17
N ALA A 18 -30.62 -15.27 4.87
CA ALA A 18 -30.47 -16.34 3.87
C ALA A 18 -30.77 -17.75 4.43
N GLY A 19 -31.15 -17.86 5.71
CA GLY A 19 -31.53 -19.12 6.35
C GLY A 19 -30.41 -19.80 7.16
N ALA A 20 -29.26 -19.16 7.36
CA ALA A 20 -28.22 -19.69 8.22
C ALA A 20 -28.65 -19.66 9.70
N GLU A 21 -28.25 -20.67 10.48
CA GLU A 21 -28.46 -20.68 11.92
C GLU A 21 -27.74 -19.49 12.59
N SER A 22 -28.39 -18.81 13.54
CA SER A 22 -27.85 -17.59 14.17
C SER A 22 -26.44 -17.79 14.72
N ARG A 23 -26.17 -18.92 15.40
CA ARG A 23 -24.86 -19.22 15.98
C ARG A 23 -23.78 -19.38 14.91
N ILE A 24 -24.10 -20.03 13.79
CA ILE A 24 -23.16 -20.22 12.69
C ILE A 24 -22.91 -18.89 11.98
N ALA A 25 -23.97 -18.12 11.71
CA ALA A 25 -23.86 -16.82 11.05
C ALA A 25 -23.00 -15.82 11.83
N GLU A 26 -23.10 -15.81 13.16
CA GLU A 26 -22.27 -14.97 14.02
C GLU A 26 -20.81 -15.45 14.04
N ALA A 27 -20.59 -16.75 14.25
CA ALA A 27 -19.24 -17.32 14.29
C ALA A 27 -18.49 -17.13 12.95
N GLU A 28 -19.17 -17.30 11.82
CA GLU A 28 -18.60 -17.09 10.49
C GLU A 28 -18.26 -15.62 10.25
N ALA A 29 -19.15 -14.70 10.65
CA ALA A 29 -18.90 -13.27 10.54
C ALA A 29 -17.69 -12.83 11.37
N GLU A 30 -17.53 -13.36 12.58
CA GLU A 30 -16.39 -13.08 13.45
C GLU A 30 -15.08 -13.63 12.87
N ALA A 31 -15.08 -14.89 12.41
CA ALA A 31 -13.90 -15.49 11.79
C ALA A 31 -13.43 -14.73 10.54
N LEU A 32 -14.37 -14.31 9.68
CA LEU A 32 -14.06 -13.47 8.51
C LEU A 32 -13.52 -12.11 8.92
N ALA A 33 -14.06 -11.50 9.98
CA ALA A 33 -13.59 -10.21 10.48
C ALA A 33 -12.15 -10.30 10.99
N GLU A 34 -11.75 -11.40 11.62
CA GLU A 34 -10.36 -11.63 12.04
C GLU A 34 -9.40 -11.74 10.87
N VAL A 35 -9.76 -12.49 9.82
CA VAL A 35 -8.96 -12.59 8.59
C VAL A 35 -8.82 -11.23 7.91
N PHE A 36 -9.91 -10.46 7.84
CA PHE A 36 -9.86 -9.11 7.29
C PHE A 36 -9.03 -8.15 8.15
N LYS A 37 -9.09 -8.24 9.48
CA LYS A 37 -8.22 -7.44 10.35
C LYS A 37 -6.75 -7.77 10.10
N LEU A 38 -6.37 -9.04 10.06
CA LEU A 38 -4.97 -9.43 9.83
C LEU A 38 -4.46 -9.00 8.44
N ASN A 39 -5.26 -9.18 7.40
CA ASN A 39 -4.83 -8.88 6.03
C ASN A 39 -4.94 -7.40 5.64
N LEU A 40 -5.83 -6.60 6.26
CA LEU A 40 -6.02 -5.19 5.90
C LEU A 40 -5.11 -4.23 6.68
N ILE A 41 -4.45 -4.68 7.76
CA ILE A 41 -3.52 -3.85 8.54
C ILE A 41 -2.27 -3.47 7.74
N GLU A 42 -1.86 -4.29 6.76
CA GLU A 42 -0.63 -4.09 5.98
C GLU A 42 -0.85 -3.75 4.50
N VAL A 43 -2.04 -3.28 4.12
CA VAL A 43 -2.29 -2.92 2.70
C VAL A 43 -1.87 -1.47 2.45
N ALA A 44 -0.77 -1.30 1.72
CA ALA A 44 -0.38 0.01 1.19
C ALA A 44 -1.49 0.56 0.28
N THR A 45 -1.87 1.82 0.46
CA THR A 45 -2.86 2.44 -0.42
C THR A 45 -2.24 2.77 -1.77
N ARG A 46 -3.07 2.94 -2.81
CA ARG A 46 -2.60 3.39 -4.13
C ARG A 46 -1.86 4.73 -4.06
N GLU A 47 -2.26 5.59 -3.13
CA GLU A 47 -1.63 6.88 -2.88
C GLU A 47 -0.24 6.72 -2.25
N ASP A 48 -0.08 5.79 -1.31
CA ASP A 48 1.23 5.46 -0.71
C ASP A 48 2.21 4.96 -1.77
N LEU A 49 1.74 4.06 -2.66
CA LEU A 49 2.54 3.54 -3.76
C LEU A 49 2.97 4.65 -4.73
N LYS A 50 2.05 5.54 -5.11
CA LYS A 50 2.35 6.69 -5.97
C LYS A 50 3.37 7.64 -5.34
N HIS A 51 3.23 7.93 -4.05
CA HIS A 51 4.22 8.75 -3.33
C HIS A 51 5.59 8.07 -3.27
N MET A 52 5.65 6.74 -3.13
CA MET A 52 6.89 5.99 -3.22
C MET A 52 7.53 6.08 -4.60
N GLU A 53 6.77 5.88 -5.67
CA GLU A 53 7.25 5.99 -7.05
C GLU A 53 7.82 7.40 -7.34
N GLU A 54 7.12 8.46 -6.93
CA GLU A 54 7.58 9.83 -7.11
C GLU A 54 8.89 10.09 -6.38
N ARG A 55 9.04 9.58 -5.15
CA ARG A 55 10.30 9.69 -4.39
C ARG A 55 11.45 8.94 -5.06
N LEU A 56 11.19 7.76 -5.61
CA LEU A 56 12.20 6.98 -6.33
C LEU A 56 12.67 7.73 -7.59
N LEU A 57 11.74 8.27 -8.38
CA LEU A 57 12.06 9.07 -9.57
C LEU A 57 12.87 10.33 -9.22
N GLN A 58 12.52 11.02 -8.13
CA GLN A 58 13.29 12.18 -7.67
C GLN A 58 14.72 11.81 -7.25
N LEU A 59 14.90 10.66 -6.59
CA LEU A 59 16.22 10.17 -6.21
C LEU A 59 17.05 9.80 -7.43
N GLU A 60 16.44 9.11 -8.41
CA GLU A 60 17.09 8.76 -9.68
C GLU A 60 17.57 10.02 -10.42
N GLN A 61 16.69 11.02 -10.59
CA GLN A 61 17.05 12.29 -11.22
C GLN A 61 18.20 13.00 -10.51
N ARG A 62 18.15 13.10 -9.18
CA ARG A 62 19.24 13.72 -8.40
C ARG A 62 20.56 12.98 -8.58
N MET A 63 20.54 11.66 -8.67
CA MET A 63 21.74 10.86 -8.94
C MET A 63 22.27 11.14 -10.35
N ILE A 64 21.40 11.12 -11.37
CA ILE A 64 21.78 11.41 -12.76
C ILE A 64 22.44 12.78 -12.87
N ILE A 65 21.88 13.81 -12.24
CA ILE A 65 22.43 15.18 -12.29
C ILE A 65 23.81 15.22 -11.59
N LYS A 66 23.93 14.63 -10.40
CA LYS A 66 25.19 14.64 -9.64
C LYS A 66 26.30 13.87 -10.38
N LEU A 67 25.99 12.68 -10.87
CA LEU A 67 26.94 11.85 -11.60
C LEU A 67 27.29 12.47 -12.95
N GLY A 68 26.30 12.97 -13.69
CA GLY A 68 26.53 13.69 -14.95
C GLY A 68 27.38 14.93 -14.76
N GLY A 69 27.11 15.73 -13.73
CA GLY A 69 27.93 16.88 -13.38
C GLY A 69 29.38 16.52 -13.04
N LEU A 70 29.59 15.45 -12.26
CA LEU A 70 30.93 14.94 -11.96
C LEU A 70 31.67 14.50 -13.23
N MET A 71 30.98 13.83 -14.17
CA MET A 71 31.58 13.39 -15.44
C MET A 71 31.98 14.58 -16.32
N VAL A 72 31.15 15.62 -16.40
CA VAL A 72 31.48 16.85 -17.15
C VAL A 72 32.71 17.53 -16.55
N VAL A 73 32.79 17.63 -15.21
CA VAL A 73 33.95 18.20 -14.52
C VAL A 73 35.21 17.34 -14.75
N ALA A 74 35.11 16.02 -14.62
CA ALA A 74 36.25 15.11 -14.82
C ALA A 74 36.81 15.21 -16.25
N ILE A 75 35.94 15.18 -17.27
CA ILE A 75 36.36 15.26 -18.67
C ILE A 75 36.86 16.68 -19.03
N GLY A 76 36.17 17.72 -18.57
CA GLY A 76 36.54 19.11 -18.84
C GLY A 76 37.84 19.53 -18.17
N GLY A 77 38.07 19.09 -16.92
CA GLY A 77 39.30 19.36 -16.17
C GLY A 77 40.54 18.71 -16.79
N LEU A 78 40.40 17.51 -17.37
CA LEU A 78 41.46 16.82 -18.10
C LEU A 78 41.95 17.56 -19.35
N LYS A 79 41.14 18.45 -19.93
CA LYS A 79 41.52 19.28 -21.09
C LYS A 79 42.18 20.62 -20.73
N ILE A 80 42.09 21.02 -19.46
CA ILE A 80 42.56 22.32 -18.95
C ILE A 80 43.92 22.21 -18.25
N LEU A 81 44.36 20.99 -17.91
CA LEU A 81 45.70 20.66 -17.43
C LEU A 81 46.60 20.25 -18.61
#